data_AF-A0AAE0W0Y0-F1
#
_entry.id   AF-A0AAE0W0Y0-F1
#
_cell.length_a   1.000
_cell.length_b   1.000
_cell.length_c   1.000
_cell.angle_alpha   90.00
_cell.angle_beta   90.00
_cell.angle_gamma   90.00
#
_symmetry.space_group_name_H-M   'P 1'
#
loop_
_entity.id
_entity.type
_entity.pdbx_description
1 polymer ?
#
loop_
_entity_poly.entity_id
_entity_poly.type
_entity_poly.pdbx_seq_one_letter_code
_entity_poly.pdbx_strand_id
1 'polypeptide(L)'
;MIMAFLWGSSKPSKAEGISLDEIKWLQISLKQGLENVGLLECNSEALKAAVESQTYTAQKLQQELRSCNLQKVLTDKETQTEESNNSEDIGCPGDTRQSDRGRQGSQQVTNEDYLASDIHDEETESAVDPPSKQQEQHESTDDILVKLLLNNQNVLKNQAIVNEKGVQNNARWLQKLQQDVDGWFSQNFESSLNEQDKKYKALEEEKNLLSRKCKGLEDEKNQLSKKCKRLDEENNKLSEKCKEVEEGKKELHIEIEKLKKLCDKLSAENNYLKNPVKPTSYSSGSWFSYPPPPKKQVTTQVYCPRKSDLMTNVVSELSNTLQLQMSSYHLDLVIQMCDTPFNINRSLPVIVICLNASRLGTDVSNALQGVPTGPNVAVLILHHKDLHALPTQSSDRVLTGSEYKNIGAIIDMAYLTNKGMYTCDMNNRALETLKDFIQTHTHP
;
A
#
# COMPACT_ATOMS: atom_id res chain seq x y z
N MET A 1 -11.41 -23.55 27.94
CA MET A 1 -10.45 -24.45 28.60
C MET A 1 -10.47 -25.87 27.99
N ILE A 2 -11.63 -26.54 27.86
CA ILE A 2 -11.74 -27.88 27.22
C ILE A 2 -11.35 -27.88 25.73
N MET A 3 -11.73 -26.83 24.97
CA MET A 3 -11.34 -26.71 23.55
C MET A 3 -9.83 -26.49 23.31
N ALA A 4 -9.12 -25.90 24.27
CA ALA A 4 -7.67 -25.73 24.17
C ALA A 4 -6.90 -27.04 24.44
N PHE A 5 -7.53 -27.99 25.13
CA PHE A 5 -6.96 -29.30 25.42
C PHE A 5 -7.05 -30.26 24.22
N LEU A 6 -8.01 -30.07 23.31
CA LEU A 6 -8.17 -30.90 22.10
C LEU A 6 -7.34 -30.45 20.90
N TRP A 7 -6.85 -29.20 20.88
CA TRP A 7 -6.12 -28.64 19.73
C TRP A 7 -4.59 -28.69 19.85
N GLY A 8 -4.07 -29.15 20.99
CA GLY A 8 -2.65 -29.16 21.29
C GLY A 8 -1.90 -30.34 20.67
N SER A 9 -1.95 -30.55 19.34
CA SER A 9 -0.98 -31.37 18.57
C SER A 9 -1.23 -31.34 17.05
N SER A 10 -1.26 -30.17 16.39
CA SER A 10 -0.87 -30.08 14.97
C SER A 10 -0.66 -28.62 14.55
N LYS A 11 0.44 -28.35 13.82
CA LYS A 11 0.63 -27.06 13.14
C LYS A 11 -0.23 -27.06 11.86
N PRO A 12 -1.06 -26.05 11.59
CA PRO A 12 -1.82 -26.02 10.35
C PRO A 12 -0.96 -25.42 9.23
N SER A 13 -0.45 -26.27 8.34
CA SER A 13 -0.10 -25.84 6.98
C SER A 13 -1.35 -25.90 6.12
N LYS A 14 -1.78 -24.74 5.62
CA LYS A 14 -2.93 -24.51 4.71
C LYS A 14 -4.31 -24.76 5.34
N ALA A 15 -5.06 -23.67 5.49
CA ALA A 15 -6.45 -23.68 5.94
C ALA A 15 -7.37 -24.16 4.80
N GLU A 16 -7.65 -25.46 4.76
CA GLU A 16 -8.87 -25.97 4.14
C GLU A 16 -10.02 -25.82 5.13
N GLY A 17 -11.17 -25.34 4.65
CA GLY A 17 -12.31 -24.99 5.51
C GLY A 17 -12.90 -26.21 6.19
N ILE A 18 -13.16 -26.09 7.50
CA ILE A 18 -13.86 -27.10 8.31
C ILE A 18 -15.27 -27.28 7.73
N SER A 19 -15.66 -28.53 7.49
CA SER A 19 -16.96 -28.90 6.93
C SER A 19 -18.09 -28.69 7.94
N LEU A 20 -19.32 -28.49 7.46
CA LEU A 20 -20.50 -28.31 8.32
C LEU A 20 -20.75 -29.55 9.21
N ASP A 21 -20.35 -30.74 8.75
CA ASP A 21 -20.52 -31.99 9.47
C ASP A 21 -19.50 -32.15 10.61
N GLU A 22 -18.27 -31.64 10.46
CA GLU A 22 -17.29 -31.57 11.54
C GLU A 22 -17.72 -30.62 12.66
N ILE A 23 -18.35 -29.48 12.32
CA ILE A 23 -18.92 -28.56 13.31
C ILE A 23 -20.06 -29.24 14.11
N LYS A 24 -20.95 -29.96 13.43
CA LYS A 24 -22.03 -30.72 14.09
C LYS A 24 -21.47 -31.83 14.98
N TRP A 25 -20.44 -32.53 14.54
CA TRP A 25 -19.79 -33.57 15.33
C TRP A 25 -19.18 -32.99 16.62
N LEU A 26 -18.44 -31.88 16.53
CA LEU A 26 -17.87 -31.19 17.70
C LEU A 26 -18.94 -30.72 18.69
N GLN A 27 -20.09 -30.24 18.21
CA GLN A 27 -21.21 -29.86 19.06
C GLN A 27 -21.80 -31.06 19.82
N ILE A 28 -21.94 -32.22 19.18
CA ILE A 28 -22.45 -33.45 19.80
C ILE A 28 -21.45 -33.97 20.85
N SER A 29 -20.16 -34.03 20.52
CA SER A 29 -19.13 -34.49 21.44
C SER A 29 -18.96 -33.58 22.67
N LEU A 30 -19.07 -32.26 22.49
CA LEU A 30 -19.04 -31.31 23.60
C LEU A 30 -20.25 -31.48 24.53
N LYS A 31 -21.44 -31.70 23.95
CA LYS A 31 -22.67 -31.93 24.71
C LYS A 31 -22.58 -33.22 25.55
N GLN A 32 -22.11 -34.31 24.96
CA GLN A 32 -21.90 -35.59 25.67
C GLN A 32 -20.80 -35.48 26.75
N GLY A 33 -19.73 -34.73 26.48
CA GLY A 33 -18.69 -34.46 27.48
C GLY A 33 -19.24 -33.72 28.71
N LEU A 34 -20.09 -32.71 28.49
CA LEU A 34 -20.71 -31.94 29.58
C LEU A 34 -21.76 -32.73 30.36
N GLU A 35 -22.52 -33.62 29.69
CA GLU A 35 -23.44 -34.57 30.33
C GLU A 35 -22.69 -35.54 31.26
N ASN A 36 -21.51 -36.02 30.85
CA ASN A 36 -20.72 -36.96 31.63
C ASN A 36 -20.04 -36.36 32.87
N VAL A 37 -19.87 -35.02 32.95
CA VAL A 37 -19.21 -34.34 34.08
C VAL A 37 -20.24 -33.81 35.11
N GLY A 38 -21.54 -34.07 34.91
CA GLY A 38 -22.58 -33.65 35.86
C GLY A 38 -22.77 -32.13 35.98
N LEU A 39 -22.25 -31.35 35.01
CA LEU A 39 -22.25 -29.88 35.03
C LEU A 39 -23.56 -29.25 34.53
N LEU A 40 -24.61 -30.05 34.31
CA LEU A 40 -25.86 -29.60 33.70
C LEU A 40 -26.81 -28.82 34.65
N GLU A 41 -26.53 -28.78 35.96
CA GLU A 41 -27.38 -28.06 36.91
C GLU A 41 -26.99 -26.59 37.14
N CYS A 42 -25.93 -26.08 36.51
CA CYS A 42 -25.58 -24.67 36.58
C CYS A 42 -25.86 -23.94 35.26
N ASN A 43 -26.99 -23.20 35.24
CA ASN A 43 -27.38 -22.17 34.27
C ASN A 43 -27.33 -22.59 32.78
N SER A 44 -28.25 -23.48 32.39
CA SER A 44 -28.50 -23.83 30.98
C SER A 44 -28.80 -22.61 30.10
N GLU A 45 -29.36 -21.54 30.65
CA GLU A 45 -29.70 -20.31 29.91
C GLU A 45 -28.46 -19.48 29.55
N ALA A 46 -27.46 -19.38 30.43
CA ALA A 46 -26.23 -18.63 30.14
C ALA A 46 -25.38 -19.33 29.08
N LEU A 47 -25.32 -20.67 29.15
CA LEU A 47 -24.63 -21.46 28.13
C LEU A 47 -25.37 -21.41 26.78
N LYS A 48 -26.70 -21.48 26.80
CA LYS A 48 -27.53 -21.33 25.60
C LYS A 48 -27.33 -19.95 24.95
N ALA A 49 -27.33 -18.87 25.74
CA ALA A 49 -27.07 -17.51 25.25
C ALA A 49 -25.65 -17.36 24.68
N ALA A 50 -24.64 -17.95 25.30
CA ALA A 50 -23.27 -17.93 24.78
C ALA A 50 -23.14 -18.68 23.44
N VAL A 51 -23.79 -19.85 23.31
CA VAL A 51 -23.81 -20.63 22.07
C VAL A 51 -24.57 -19.90 20.97
N GLU A 52 -25.72 -19.30 21.28
CA GLU A 52 -26.50 -18.50 20.32
C GLU A 52 -25.72 -17.26 19.85
N SER A 53 -25.03 -16.56 20.76
CA SER A 53 -24.17 -15.41 20.42
C SER A 53 -22.99 -15.80 19.53
N GLN A 54 -22.34 -16.94 19.78
CA GLN A 54 -21.25 -17.43 18.93
C GLN A 54 -21.77 -17.88 17.56
N THR A 55 -22.93 -18.53 17.51
CA THR A 55 -23.57 -18.96 16.26
C THR A 55 -23.95 -17.76 15.39
N TYR A 56 -24.51 -16.70 15.97
CA TYR A 56 -24.81 -15.44 15.27
C TYR A 56 -23.56 -14.78 14.70
N THR A 57 -22.47 -14.73 15.49
CA THR A 57 -21.19 -14.16 15.06
C THR A 57 -20.57 -14.95 13.89
N ALA A 58 -20.62 -16.28 13.95
CA ALA A 58 -20.14 -17.14 12.88
C ALA A 58 -20.95 -16.97 11.58
N GLN A 59 -22.29 -16.86 11.68
CA GLN A 59 -23.16 -16.60 10.52
C GLN A 59 -22.86 -15.25 9.87
N LYS A 60 -22.65 -14.21 10.68
CA LYS A 60 -22.30 -12.87 10.17
C LYS A 60 -20.98 -12.86 9.42
N LEU A 61 -19.93 -13.47 9.98
CA LEU A 61 -18.63 -13.60 9.32
C LEU A 61 -18.73 -14.39 8.01
N GLN A 62 -19.55 -15.45 7.97
CA GLN A 62 -19.78 -16.23 6.75
C GLN A 62 -20.50 -15.40 5.67
N GLN A 63 -21.42 -14.52 6.05
CA GLN A 63 -22.12 -13.62 5.13
C GLN A 63 -21.18 -12.55 4.56
N GLU A 64 -20.32 -11.97 5.39
CA GLU A 64 -19.29 -11.00 4.96
C GLU A 64 -18.28 -11.65 4.00
N LEU A 65 -17.84 -12.89 4.29
CA LEU A 65 -16.93 -13.64 3.41
C LEU A 65 -17.56 -13.93 2.04
N ARG A 66 -18.86 -14.27 2.00
CA ARG A 66 -19.61 -14.46 0.74
C ARG A 66 -19.70 -13.14 -0.05
N SER A 67 -19.93 -12.02 0.62
CA SER A 67 -19.99 -10.71 -0.04
C SER A 67 -18.66 -10.30 -0.68
N CYS A 68 -17.53 -10.53 0.00
CA CYS A 68 -16.19 -10.30 -0.54
C CYS A 68 -15.89 -11.18 -1.76
N ASN A 69 -16.25 -12.46 -1.71
CA ASN A 69 -16.03 -13.37 -2.84
C ASN A 69 -16.90 -13.01 -4.06
N LEU A 70 -18.15 -12.58 -3.85
CA LEU A 70 -19.01 -12.09 -4.94
C LEU A 70 -18.44 -10.83 -5.59
N GLN A 71 -17.91 -9.91 -4.80
CA GLN A 71 -17.31 -8.68 -5.30
C GLN A 71 -16.04 -8.96 -6.13
N LYS A 72 -15.23 -9.93 -5.72
CA LYS A 72 -14.06 -10.40 -6.47
C LYS A 72 -14.43 -11.06 -7.80
N VAL A 73 -15.49 -11.87 -7.83
CA VAL A 73 -15.98 -12.50 -9.07
C VAL A 73 -16.56 -11.46 -10.05
N LEU A 74 -17.16 -10.38 -9.55
CA LEU A 74 -17.65 -9.29 -10.39
C LEU A 74 -16.50 -8.49 -11.00
N THR A 75 -15.46 -8.16 -10.23
CA THR A 75 -14.28 -7.45 -10.76
C THR A 75 -13.51 -8.28 -11.78
N ASP A 76 -13.39 -9.59 -11.58
CA ASP A 76 -12.67 -10.48 -12.51
C ASP A 76 -13.44 -10.65 -13.84
N LYS A 77 -14.78 -10.54 -13.82
CA LYS A 77 -15.62 -10.55 -15.04
C LYS A 77 -15.55 -9.24 -15.82
N GLU A 78 -15.46 -8.10 -15.14
CA GLU A 78 -15.28 -6.81 -15.81
C GLU A 78 -13.94 -6.78 -16.57
N THR A 79 -12.86 -7.32 -15.99
CA THR A 79 -11.56 -7.41 -16.67
C THR A 79 -11.54 -8.36 -17.87
N GLN A 80 -12.33 -9.43 -17.87
CA GLN A 80 -12.40 -10.33 -19.04
C GLN A 80 -13.28 -9.78 -20.18
N THR A 81 -14.17 -8.83 -19.90
CA THR A 81 -15.03 -8.23 -20.93
C THR A 81 -14.27 -7.16 -21.73
N GLU A 82 -13.22 -6.57 -21.18
CA GLU A 82 -12.36 -5.61 -21.90
C GLU A 82 -11.30 -6.29 -22.79
N GLU A 83 -10.85 -7.50 -22.47
CA GLU A 83 -9.84 -8.22 -23.27
C GLU A 83 -10.42 -8.92 -24.52
N SER A 84 -11.74 -9.08 -24.63
CA SER A 84 -12.37 -9.77 -25.78
C SER A 84 -12.73 -8.87 -26.97
N ASN A 85 -12.45 -7.56 -26.90
CA ASN A 85 -12.76 -6.62 -27.99
C ASN A 85 -11.55 -6.15 -28.81
N ASN A 86 -10.34 -6.68 -28.59
CA ASN A 86 -9.14 -6.30 -29.36
C ASN A 86 -8.31 -7.53 -29.74
N SER A 87 -8.74 -8.28 -30.75
CA SER A 87 -7.84 -9.20 -31.47
C SER A 87 -8.21 -9.34 -32.94
N GLU A 88 -7.79 -8.37 -33.76
CA GLU A 88 -7.53 -8.60 -35.18
C GLU A 88 -6.02 -8.74 -35.41
N ASP A 89 -5.63 -9.99 -35.66
CA ASP A 89 -4.87 -10.42 -36.83
C ASP A 89 -3.57 -9.68 -37.19
N ILE A 90 -2.41 -10.17 -36.69
CA ILE A 90 -1.13 -10.15 -37.44
C ILE A 90 -0.34 -11.43 -37.13
N GLY A 91 -0.04 -12.20 -38.17
CA GLY A 91 0.70 -13.45 -38.10
C GLY A 91 2.24 -13.35 -38.14
N CYS A 92 2.85 -14.38 -37.52
CA CYS A 92 4.13 -15.05 -37.84
C CYS A 92 5.48 -14.29 -37.74
N PRO A 93 6.64 -15.00 -37.69
CA PRO A 93 6.98 -16.17 -36.84
C PRO A 93 8.42 -16.13 -36.24
N GLY A 94 8.69 -17.01 -35.27
CA GLY A 94 10.02 -17.60 -34.97
C GLY A 94 10.91 -16.84 -33.98
N ASP A 95 11.33 -17.46 -32.86
CA ASP A 95 12.50 -18.34 -32.85
C ASP A 95 12.78 -18.98 -31.47
N THR A 96 13.40 -20.15 -31.53
CA THR A 96 13.91 -21.04 -30.48
C THR A 96 14.72 -20.40 -29.33
N ARG A 97 14.61 -20.95 -28.09
CA ARG A 97 15.74 -21.57 -27.34
C ARG A 97 15.39 -22.15 -25.96
N GLN A 98 15.94 -23.34 -25.73
CA GLN A 98 16.06 -24.12 -24.49
C GLN A 98 17.05 -23.49 -23.47
N SER A 99 16.76 -23.67 -22.18
CA SER A 99 17.70 -24.10 -21.10
C SER A 99 16.86 -24.24 -19.81
N ASP A 100 16.63 -25.39 -19.18
CA ASP A 100 17.51 -26.42 -18.61
C ASP A 100 18.30 -25.98 -17.35
N ARG A 101 17.96 -26.65 -16.23
CA ARG A 101 18.70 -26.92 -14.97
C ARG A 101 18.73 -25.92 -13.81
N GLY A 102 18.43 -26.45 -12.63
CA GLY A 102 18.87 -25.94 -11.32
C GLY A 102 18.33 -26.73 -10.14
N ARG A 103 18.95 -27.87 -9.82
CA ARG A 103 18.61 -28.83 -8.74
C ARG A 103 19.72 -28.80 -7.67
N GLN A 104 19.41 -28.44 -6.43
CA GLN A 104 20.18 -28.70 -5.18
C GLN A 104 19.15 -28.75 -4.04
N GLY A 105 19.12 -29.68 -3.07
CA GLY A 105 20.17 -30.44 -2.39
C GLY A 105 20.17 -30.01 -0.91
N SER A 106 19.33 -30.62 -0.07
CA SER A 106 19.71 -31.50 1.07
C SER A 106 20.27 -30.80 2.32
N GLN A 107 19.63 -30.99 3.48
CA GLN A 107 20.30 -31.36 4.75
C GLN A 107 19.28 -31.70 5.86
N GLN A 108 19.33 -32.94 6.33
CA GLN A 108 18.79 -33.42 7.60
C GLN A 108 19.90 -33.37 8.65
N VAL A 109 19.56 -33.02 9.89
CA VAL A 109 20.43 -33.12 11.07
C VAL A 109 19.65 -33.91 12.13
N THR A 110 20.26 -34.99 12.61
CA THR A 110 19.83 -35.79 13.76
C THR A 110 20.77 -35.51 14.93
N ASN A 111 20.23 -35.29 16.13
CA ASN A 111 20.98 -35.27 17.38
C ASN A 111 20.38 -36.34 18.32
N GLU A 112 21.19 -37.34 18.67
CA GLU A 112 21.08 -38.17 19.87
C GLU A 112 22.41 -38.03 20.62
N ASP A 113 22.37 -37.81 21.95
CA ASP A 113 23.35 -38.29 22.94
C ASP A 113 23.13 -37.65 24.33
N TYR A 114 23.63 -38.34 25.37
CA TYR A 114 23.71 -38.03 26.83
C TYR A 114 22.51 -38.51 27.70
N LEU A 115 22.63 -39.27 28.80
CA LEU A 115 23.71 -39.60 29.75
C LEU A 115 23.49 -40.98 30.40
N ALA A 116 24.60 -41.61 30.83
CA ALA A 116 24.65 -42.82 31.65
C ALA A 116 25.39 -42.56 32.98
N SER A 117 25.12 -43.47 33.94
CA SER A 117 25.89 -43.92 35.12
C SER A 117 26.11 -43.00 36.34
N ASP A 118 25.70 -43.47 37.53
CA ASP A 118 26.61 -43.92 38.59
C ASP A 118 25.83 -44.50 39.81
N ILE A 119 26.14 -45.75 40.17
CA ILE A 119 25.72 -46.44 41.41
C ILE A 119 27.01 -46.88 42.10
N HIS A 120 27.23 -46.43 43.34
CA HIS A 120 28.30 -46.88 44.21
C HIS A 120 27.70 -47.71 45.35
N ASP A 121 28.05 -49.00 45.40
CA ASP A 121 27.87 -49.87 46.55
C ASP A 121 29.21 -49.94 47.31
N GLU A 122 29.21 -49.55 48.59
CA GLU A 122 30.31 -49.77 49.54
C GLU A 122 29.98 -50.98 50.43
N GLU A 123 30.65 -52.10 50.16
CA GLU A 123 30.71 -53.25 51.07
C GLU A 123 31.88 -53.06 52.04
N THR A 124 31.58 -52.95 53.34
CA THR A 124 32.59 -53.04 54.41
C THR A 124 32.48 -54.40 55.11
N GLU A 125 33.42 -55.29 54.80
CA GLU A 125 33.72 -56.50 55.56
C GLU A 125 34.42 -56.13 56.89
N SER A 126 33.90 -56.61 58.03
CA SER A 126 34.63 -56.58 59.30
C SER A 126 34.68 -57.97 59.92
N ALA A 127 35.90 -58.35 60.29
CA ALA A 127 36.36 -59.63 60.80
C ALA A 127 35.52 -60.24 61.93
N VAL A 128 35.27 -61.55 61.82
CA VAL A 128 34.67 -62.41 62.84
C VAL A 128 35.79 -63.13 63.60
N ASP A 129 35.90 -62.87 64.90
CA ASP A 129 36.70 -63.64 65.85
C ASP A 129 36.00 -64.95 66.26
N PRO A 130 36.75 -66.03 66.57
CA PRO A 130 36.19 -67.35 66.89
C PRO A 130 35.64 -67.46 68.33
N PRO A 131 34.59 -68.28 68.57
CA PRO A 131 33.88 -68.30 69.84
C PRO A 131 34.58 -69.14 70.91
N SER A 132 34.77 -68.52 72.08
CA SER A 132 35.16 -69.16 73.34
C SER A 132 33.99 -69.94 73.96
N LYS A 133 34.24 -71.24 74.18
CA LYS A 133 33.68 -72.14 75.22
C LYS A 133 32.34 -71.72 75.84
N GLN A 134 31.25 -72.31 75.33
CA GLN A 134 29.95 -72.30 76.00
C GLN A 134 29.98 -73.22 77.22
N GLN A 135 29.74 -72.60 78.38
CA GLN A 135 29.46 -73.22 79.65
C GLN A 135 27.95 -73.50 79.66
N GLU A 136 27.55 -74.78 79.62
CA GLU A 136 26.15 -75.21 79.72
C GLU A 136 25.60 -74.82 81.10
N GLN A 137 25.03 -73.62 81.17
CA GLN A 137 24.00 -73.31 82.15
C GLN A 137 22.70 -73.80 81.53
N HIS A 138 22.17 -74.89 82.09
CA HIS A 138 20.80 -75.32 81.87
C HIS A 138 19.88 -74.21 82.39
N GLU A 139 19.63 -73.20 81.56
CA GLU A 139 18.52 -72.28 81.78
C GLU A 139 17.24 -73.11 81.79
N SER A 140 16.47 -72.93 82.86
CA SER A 140 15.14 -73.54 82.96
C SER A 140 14.37 -73.22 81.68
N THR A 141 13.70 -74.21 81.11
CA THR A 141 12.88 -74.04 79.91
C THR A 141 11.88 -72.89 80.05
N ASP A 142 11.46 -72.58 81.28
CA ASP A 142 10.59 -71.46 81.59
C ASP A 142 11.28 -70.09 81.42
N ASP A 143 12.57 -69.96 81.77
CA ASP A 143 13.33 -68.71 81.57
C ASP A 143 13.59 -68.43 80.09
N ILE A 144 13.83 -69.48 79.30
CA ILE A 144 13.96 -69.38 77.85
C ILE A 144 12.62 -68.94 77.23
N LEU A 145 11.51 -69.52 77.69
CA LEU A 145 10.16 -69.13 77.25
C LEU A 145 9.84 -67.67 77.61
N VAL A 146 10.17 -67.21 78.82
CA VAL A 146 9.97 -65.81 79.23
C VAL A 146 10.82 -64.87 78.38
N LYS A 147 12.09 -65.19 78.13
CA LYS A 147 12.96 -64.38 77.25
C LYS A 147 12.46 -64.33 75.82
N LEU A 148 11.98 -65.45 75.27
CA LEU A 148 11.41 -65.51 73.92
C LEU A 148 10.11 -64.70 73.82
N LEU A 149 9.23 -64.77 74.82
CA LEU A 149 8.02 -63.96 74.88
C LEU A 149 8.34 -62.46 74.99
N LEU A 150 9.29 -62.08 75.83
CA LEU A 150 9.73 -60.69 75.98
C LEU A 150 10.37 -60.17 74.68
N ASN A 151 11.18 -61.00 74.01
CA ASN A 151 11.78 -60.66 72.73
C ASN A 151 10.73 -60.50 71.63
N ASN A 152 9.77 -61.41 71.53
CA ASN A 152 8.64 -61.29 70.60
C ASN A 152 7.81 -60.02 70.87
N GLN A 153 7.59 -59.67 72.15
CA GLN A 153 6.91 -58.43 72.51
C GLN A 153 7.71 -57.18 72.10
N ASN A 154 9.04 -57.21 72.21
CA ASN A 154 9.91 -56.13 71.77
C ASN A 154 9.95 -56.00 70.24
N VAL A 155 9.99 -57.13 69.51
CA VAL A 155 9.91 -57.15 68.04
C VAL A 155 8.58 -56.54 67.57
N LEU A 156 7.45 -56.92 68.17
CA LEU A 156 6.14 -56.35 67.84
C LEU A 156 6.06 -54.85 68.14
N LYS A 157 6.62 -54.38 69.27
CA LYS A 157 6.72 -52.94 69.58
C LYS A 157 7.58 -52.18 68.57
N ASN A 158 8.74 -52.72 68.21
CA ASN A 158 9.63 -52.11 67.23
C ASN A 158 8.99 -52.06 65.83
N GLN A 159 8.27 -53.11 65.42
CA GLN A 159 7.54 -53.13 64.16
C GLN A 159 6.40 -52.10 64.13
N ALA A 160 5.68 -51.91 65.25
CA ALA A 160 4.68 -50.86 65.37
C ALA A 160 5.29 -49.45 65.22
N ILE A 161 6.44 -49.19 65.85
CA ILE A 161 7.18 -47.92 65.75
C ILE A 161 7.65 -47.66 64.30
N VAL A 162 8.16 -48.68 63.62
CA VAL A 162 8.58 -48.57 62.21
C VAL A 162 7.39 -48.26 61.31
N ASN A 163 6.25 -48.93 61.52
CA ASN A 163 5.02 -48.67 60.77
C ASN A 163 4.49 -47.25 61.03
N GLU A 164 4.48 -46.79 62.28
CA GLU A 164 4.02 -45.44 62.66
C GLU A 164 4.91 -44.34 62.06
N LYS A 165 6.24 -44.50 62.11
CA LYS A 165 7.19 -43.60 61.44
C LYS A 165 6.99 -43.59 59.92
N GLY A 166 6.71 -44.75 59.32
CA GLY A 166 6.38 -44.85 57.90
C GLY A 166 5.12 -44.06 57.54
N VAL A 167 4.05 -44.20 58.33
CA VAL A 167 2.80 -43.45 58.16
C VAL A 167 3.02 -41.94 58.33
N GLN A 168 3.77 -41.50 59.35
CA GLN A 168 4.08 -40.09 59.57
C GLN A 168 4.92 -39.49 58.43
N ASN A 169 5.91 -40.23 57.92
CA ASN A 169 6.73 -39.79 56.79
C ASN A 169 5.91 -39.65 55.51
N ASN A 170 5.02 -40.61 55.22
CA ASN A 170 4.10 -40.52 54.09
C ASN A 170 3.13 -39.35 54.24
N ALA A 171 2.59 -39.10 55.43
CA ALA A 171 1.71 -37.96 55.68
C ALA A 171 2.44 -36.62 55.47
N ARG A 172 3.67 -36.49 55.97
CA ARG A 172 4.49 -35.29 55.75
C ARG A 172 4.83 -35.09 54.27
N TRP A 173 5.17 -36.16 53.55
CA TRP A 173 5.44 -36.10 52.12
C TRP A 173 4.19 -35.69 51.31
N LEU A 174 3.02 -36.26 51.62
CA LEU A 174 1.75 -35.87 51.00
C LEU A 174 1.39 -34.41 51.29
N GLN A 175 1.60 -33.94 52.53
CA GLN A 175 1.38 -32.53 52.87
C GLN A 175 2.30 -31.60 52.09
N LYS A 176 3.57 -31.99 51.90
CA LYS A 176 4.53 -31.23 51.10
C LYS A 176 4.14 -31.19 49.63
N LEU A 177 3.76 -32.32 49.05
CA LEU A 177 3.24 -32.39 47.69
C LEU A 177 1.99 -31.53 47.51
N GLN A 178 1.04 -31.57 48.44
CA GLN A 178 -0.15 -30.73 48.39
C GLN A 178 0.22 -29.25 48.38
N GLN A 179 1.13 -28.82 49.26
CA GLN A 179 1.62 -27.44 49.29
C GLN A 179 2.33 -27.03 47.99
N ASP A 180 3.13 -27.92 47.40
CA ASP A 180 3.86 -27.62 46.15
C ASP A 180 2.90 -27.54 44.96
N VAL A 181 1.89 -28.40 44.92
CA VAL A 181 0.81 -28.36 43.92
C VAL A 181 -0.02 -27.08 44.07
N ASP A 182 -0.45 -26.75 45.28
CA ASP A 182 -1.25 -25.53 45.54
C ASP A 182 -0.45 -24.27 45.20
N GLY A 183 0.84 -24.22 45.58
CA GLY A 183 1.73 -23.10 45.25
C GLY A 183 1.92 -22.94 43.74
N TRP A 184 2.15 -24.04 43.02
CA TRP A 184 2.29 -24.04 41.56
C TRP A 184 0.99 -23.61 40.87
N PHE A 185 -0.17 -24.10 41.32
CA PHE A 185 -1.47 -23.70 40.79
C PHE A 185 -1.77 -22.23 41.03
N SER A 186 -1.58 -21.72 42.26
CA SER A 186 -1.80 -20.31 42.57
C SER A 186 -0.91 -19.41 41.71
N GLN A 187 0.39 -19.73 41.62
CA GLN A 187 1.34 -18.89 40.87
C GLN A 187 1.05 -18.86 39.37
N ASN A 188 0.77 -20.01 38.76
CA ASN A 188 0.50 -20.08 37.32
C ASN A 188 -0.87 -19.53 36.96
N PHE A 189 -1.88 -19.79 37.78
CA PHE A 189 -3.22 -19.28 37.54
C PHE A 189 -3.28 -17.77 37.68
N GLU A 190 -2.67 -17.21 38.73
CA GLU A 190 -2.62 -15.75 38.95
C GLU A 190 -1.80 -15.04 37.86
N SER A 191 -0.67 -15.63 37.44
CA SER A 191 0.13 -15.10 36.32
C SER A 191 -0.67 -15.09 35.01
N SER A 192 -1.39 -16.18 34.71
CA SER A 192 -2.24 -16.27 33.53
C SER A 192 -3.41 -15.28 33.58
N LEU A 193 -4.03 -15.07 34.75
CA LEU A 193 -5.10 -14.10 34.94
C LEU A 193 -4.61 -12.66 34.72
N ASN A 194 -3.44 -12.33 35.28
CA ASN A 194 -2.82 -11.02 35.11
C ASN A 194 -2.42 -10.76 33.65
N GLU A 195 -1.97 -11.78 32.92
CA GLU A 195 -1.69 -11.64 31.49
C GLU A 195 -2.96 -11.40 30.66
N GLN A 196 -4.06 -12.08 30.98
CA GLN A 196 -5.35 -11.88 30.32
C GLN A 196 -5.93 -10.48 30.62
N ASP A 197 -5.85 -10.00 31.85
CA ASP A 197 -6.28 -8.64 32.23
C ASP A 197 -5.49 -7.57 31.46
N LYS A 198 -4.17 -7.74 31.32
CA LYS A 198 -3.34 -6.85 30.50
C LYS A 198 -3.76 -6.84 29.03
N LYS A 199 -4.04 -8.01 28.44
CA LYS A 199 -4.52 -8.12 27.05
C LYS A 199 -5.88 -7.44 26.88
N TYR A 200 -6.79 -7.63 27.84
CA TYR A 200 -8.10 -7.01 27.83
C TYR A 200 -8.02 -5.48 27.89
N LYS A 201 -7.19 -4.93 28.78
CA LYS A 201 -6.95 -3.48 28.88
C LYS A 201 -6.38 -2.90 27.59
N ALA A 202 -5.39 -3.55 26.98
CA ALA A 202 -4.82 -3.11 25.70
C ALA A 202 -5.86 -3.10 24.57
N LEU A 203 -6.71 -4.12 24.49
CA LEU A 203 -7.80 -4.19 23.51
C LEU A 203 -8.84 -3.08 23.72
N GLU A 204 -9.18 -2.75 24.97
CA GLU A 204 -10.13 -1.68 25.26
C GLU A 204 -9.55 -0.29 24.90
N GLU A 205 -8.24 -0.07 25.10
CA GLU A 205 -7.55 1.14 24.64
C GLU A 205 -7.55 1.26 23.09
N GLU A 206 -7.27 0.17 22.38
CA GLU A 206 -7.30 0.12 20.92
C GLU A 206 -8.72 0.41 20.37
N LYS A 207 -9.74 -0.20 20.98
CA LYS A 207 -11.15 0.07 20.66
C LYS A 207 -11.51 1.54 20.86
N ASN A 208 -11.05 2.16 21.95
CA ASN A 208 -11.27 3.58 22.21
C ASN A 208 -10.52 4.50 21.25
N LEU A 209 -9.34 4.09 20.76
CA LEU A 209 -8.61 4.81 19.72
C LEU A 209 -9.34 4.72 18.37
N LEU A 210 -9.78 3.53 17.98
CA LEU A 210 -10.55 3.31 16.75
C LEU A 210 -11.87 4.09 16.75
N SER A 211 -12.59 4.09 17.88
CA SER A 211 -13.81 4.88 18.05
C SER A 211 -13.59 6.38 17.80
N ARG A 212 -12.51 6.95 18.33
CA ARG A 212 -12.11 8.35 18.06
C ARG A 212 -11.79 8.60 16.60
N LYS A 213 -11.07 7.68 15.95
CA LYS A 213 -10.74 7.77 14.52
C LYS A 213 -11.99 7.73 13.65
N CYS A 214 -12.94 6.83 13.93
CA CYS A 214 -14.21 6.75 13.23
C CYS A 214 -15.02 8.05 13.37
N LYS A 215 -15.05 8.65 14.55
CA LYS A 215 -15.72 9.95 14.76
C LYS A 215 -15.06 11.06 13.93
N GLY A 216 -13.74 11.13 13.90
CA GLY A 216 -13.01 12.10 13.08
C GLY A 216 -13.29 11.97 11.58
N LEU A 217 -13.34 10.73 11.08
CA LEU A 217 -13.69 10.45 9.68
C LEU A 217 -15.14 10.83 9.34
N GLU A 218 -16.08 10.60 10.26
CA GLU A 218 -17.48 11.01 10.06
C GLU A 218 -17.61 12.55 10.03
N ASP A 219 -16.86 13.27 10.87
CA ASP A 219 -16.81 14.73 10.84
C ASP A 219 -16.21 15.25 9.52
N GLU A 220 -15.13 14.65 9.01
CA GLU A 220 -14.52 14.99 7.72
C GLU A 220 -15.48 14.74 6.56
N LYS A 221 -16.15 13.58 6.54
CA LYS A 221 -17.18 13.24 5.56
C LYS A 221 -18.32 14.28 5.57
N ASN A 222 -18.77 14.71 6.75
CA ASN A 222 -19.79 15.74 6.87
C ASN A 222 -19.31 17.12 6.35
N GLN A 223 -18.04 17.48 6.56
CA GLN A 223 -17.46 18.70 6.00
C GLN A 223 -17.36 18.63 4.47
N LEU A 224 -16.88 17.51 3.92
CA LEU A 224 -16.80 17.29 2.48
C LEU A 224 -18.18 17.32 1.83
N SER A 225 -19.19 16.68 2.44
CA SER A 225 -20.57 16.74 1.97
C SER A 225 -21.10 18.18 1.88
N LYS A 226 -20.82 19.02 2.88
CA LYS A 226 -21.17 20.45 2.84
C LYS A 226 -20.41 21.21 1.75
N LYS A 227 -19.16 20.86 1.48
CA LYS A 227 -18.37 21.48 0.40
C LYS A 227 -18.92 21.11 -0.98
N CYS A 228 -19.27 19.84 -1.20
CA CYS A 228 -19.89 19.40 -2.46
C CYS A 228 -21.19 20.15 -2.75
N LYS A 229 -22.09 20.27 -1.75
CA LYS A 229 -23.35 21.02 -1.91
C LYS A 229 -23.12 22.48 -2.33
N ARG A 230 -22.14 23.16 -1.73
CA ARG A 230 -21.79 24.55 -2.11
C ARG A 230 -21.26 24.63 -3.54
N LEU A 231 -20.41 23.70 -3.94
CA LEU A 231 -19.88 23.65 -5.30
C LEU A 231 -20.98 23.36 -6.32
N ASP A 232 -21.94 22.48 -6.00
CA ASP A 232 -23.09 22.21 -6.87
C ASP A 232 -23.96 23.47 -7.05
N GLU A 233 -24.21 24.22 -5.97
CA GLU A 233 -24.92 25.50 -6.02
C GLU A 233 -24.18 26.55 -6.86
N GLU A 234 -22.86 26.67 -6.71
CA GLU A 234 -22.02 27.56 -7.52
C GLU A 234 -22.00 27.17 -8.99
N ASN A 235 -21.91 25.87 -9.29
CA ASN A 235 -21.91 25.35 -10.65
C ASN A 235 -23.27 25.60 -11.34
N ASN A 236 -24.38 25.46 -10.61
CA ASN A 236 -25.71 25.80 -11.11
C ASN A 236 -25.82 27.30 -11.43
N LYS A 237 -25.33 28.19 -10.55
CA LYS A 237 -25.30 29.65 -10.81
C LYS A 237 -24.44 30.01 -12.02
N LEU A 238 -23.29 29.37 -12.19
CA LEU A 238 -22.42 29.59 -13.35
C LEU A 238 -23.08 29.09 -14.64
N SER A 239 -23.75 27.94 -14.59
CA SER A 239 -24.51 27.39 -15.71
C SER A 239 -25.63 28.34 -16.17
N GLU A 240 -26.35 28.95 -15.23
CA GLU A 240 -27.36 29.98 -15.54
C GLU A 240 -26.73 31.21 -16.22
N LYS A 241 -25.64 31.74 -15.67
CA LYS A 241 -24.92 32.88 -16.29
C LYS A 241 -24.39 32.55 -17.69
N CYS A 242 -23.92 31.33 -17.92
CA CYS A 242 -23.49 30.90 -19.25
C CYS A 242 -24.64 30.94 -20.26
N LYS A 243 -25.85 30.51 -19.86
CA LYS A 243 -27.05 30.60 -20.71
C LYS A 243 -27.40 32.06 -21.04
N GLU A 244 -27.37 32.95 -20.06
CA GLU A 244 -27.61 34.39 -20.27
C GLU A 244 -26.61 34.99 -21.29
N VAL A 245 -25.32 34.65 -21.16
CA VAL A 245 -24.28 35.11 -22.09
C VAL A 245 -24.49 34.53 -23.50
N GLU A 246 -24.89 33.27 -23.61
CA GLU A 246 -25.21 32.65 -24.90
C GLU A 246 -26.42 33.31 -25.59
N GLU A 247 -27.44 33.69 -24.82
CA GLU A 247 -28.59 34.44 -25.32
C GLU A 247 -28.17 35.84 -25.80
N GLY A 248 -27.41 36.59 -25.00
CA GLY A 248 -26.88 37.89 -25.40
C GLY A 248 -25.98 37.81 -26.64
N LYS A 249 -25.20 36.74 -26.79
CA LYS A 249 -24.40 36.48 -28.01
C LYS A 249 -25.29 36.31 -29.24
N LYS A 250 -26.41 35.61 -29.13
CA LYS A 250 -27.37 35.43 -30.24
C LYS A 250 -28.01 36.76 -30.63
N GLU A 251 -28.38 37.59 -29.66
CA GLU A 251 -28.93 38.93 -29.93
C GLU A 251 -27.93 39.82 -30.67
N LEU A 252 -26.68 39.89 -30.19
CA LEU A 252 -25.62 40.64 -30.87
C LEU A 252 -25.35 40.12 -32.28
N HIS A 253 -25.41 38.81 -32.50
CA HIS A 253 -25.25 38.24 -33.83
C HIS A 253 -26.35 38.69 -34.80
N ILE A 254 -27.60 38.74 -34.34
CA ILE A 254 -28.73 39.28 -35.11
C ILE A 254 -28.49 40.75 -35.48
N GLU A 255 -27.99 41.56 -34.54
CA GLU A 255 -27.73 42.98 -34.78
C GLU A 255 -26.58 43.21 -35.77
N ILE A 256 -25.50 42.43 -35.68
CA ILE A 256 -24.41 42.43 -36.66
C ILE A 256 -24.94 42.15 -38.07
N GLU A 257 -25.84 41.16 -38.23
CA GLU A 257 -26.43 40.84 -39.53
C GLU A 257 -27.33 41.97 -40.08
N LYS A 258 -28.05 42.69 -39.22
CA LYS A 258 -28.80 43.89 -39.65
C LYS A 258 -27.86 44.99 -40.11
N LEU A 259 -26.80 45.27 -39.35
CA LEU A 259 -25.82 46.30 -39.68
C LEU A 259 -25.09 45.98 -40.99
N LYS A 260 -24.72 44.72 -41.23
CA LYS A 260 -24.15 44.29 -42.51
C LYS A 260 -25.07 44.63 -43.68
N LYS A 261 -26.36 44.27 -43.59
CA LYS A 261 -27.35 44.60 -44.64
C LYS A 261 -27.49 46.10 -44.89
N LEU A 262 -27.37 46.94 -43.85
CA LEU A 262 -27.39 48.39 -44.00
C LEU A 262 -26.10 48.89 -44.69
N CYS A 263 -24.93 48.40 -44.29
CA CYS A 263 -23.67 48.69 -44.95
C CYS A 263 -23.70 48.31 -46.44
N ASP A 264 -24.25 47.15 -46.78
CA ASP A 264 -24.36 46.70 -48.17
C ASP A 264 -25.27 47.64 -48.99
N LYS A 265 -26.39 48.10 -48.42
CA LYS A 265 -27.29 49.08 -49.06
C LYS A 265 -26.60 50.42 -49.28
N LEU A 266 -25.94 50.96 -48.26
CA LEU A 266 -25.20 52.23 -48.36
C LEU A 266 -24.04 52.13 -49.36
N SER A 267 -23.35 51.00 -49.39
CA SER A 267 -22.29 50.73 -50.38
C SER A 267 -22.84 50.73 -51.80
N ALA A 268 -23.99 50.07 -52.02
CA ALA A 268 -24.67 50.09 -53.31
C ALA A 268 -25.06 51.53 -53.72
N GLU A 269 -25.71 52.29 -52.83
CA GLU A 269 -26.10 53.69 -53.09
C GLU A 269 -24.90 54.59 -53.39
N ASN A 270 -23.81 54.43 -52.64
CA ASN A 270 -22.56 55.18 -52.88
C ASN A 270 -21.95 54.84 -54.25
N ASN A 271 -22.04 53.57 -54.69
CA ASN A 271 -21.63 53.18 -56.04
C ASN A 271 -22.53 53.80 -57.12
N TYR A 272 -23.84 53.95 -56.88
CA TYR A 272 -24.73 54.68 -57.79
C TYR A 272 -24.37 56.17 -57.85
N LEU A 273 -24.08 56.81 -56.73
CA LEU A 273 -23.71 58.23 -56.66
C LEU A 273 -22.30 58.53 -57.20
N LYS A 274 -21.38 57.56 -57.14
CA LYS A 274 -20.05 57.62 -57.76
C LYS A 274 -20.06 57.47 -59.30
N ASN A 275 -21.22 57.26 -59.91
CA ASN A 275 -21.40 57.32 -61.36
C ASN A 275 -21.95 58.68 -61.86
N PRO A 276 -21.35 59.87 -61.60
CA PRO A 276 -21.58 61.02 -62.46
C PRO A 276 -20.59 60.99 -63.62
N VAL A 277 -21.13 61.10 -64.84
CA VAL A 277 -20.52 61.67 -66.06
C VAL A 277 -18.99 61.58 -66.14
N LYS A 278 -18.48 60.69 -67.01
CA LYS A 278 -17.09 60.60 -67.47
C LYS A 278 -16.30 61.91 -67.30
N PRO A 279 -15.37 61.99 -66.33
CA PRO A 279 -14.22 62.85 -66.43
C PRO A 279 -13.02 61.96 -66.73
N THR A 280 -12.43 62.24 -67.88
CA THR A 280 -11.04 62.03 -68.27
C THR A 280 -10.11 61.58 -67.13
N SER A 281 -9.58 60.37 -67.32
CA SER A 281 -8.29 59.85 -66.81
C SER A 281 -7.54 60.71 -65.79
N TYR A 282 -7.71 60.44 -64.50
CA TYR A 282 -6.62 60.58 -63.53
C TYR A 282 -6.58 59.38 -62.61
N SER A 283 -5.47 58.64 -62.76
CA SER A 283 -4.98 57.56 -61.93
C SER A 283 -4.87 58.02 -60.47
N SER A 284 -5.84 57.65 -59.64
CA SER A 284 -5.84 57.94 -58.21
C SER A 284 -5.37 56.71 -57.43
N GLY A 285 -4.10 56.79 -57.05
CA GLY A 285 -3.36 56.05 -56.04
C GLY A 285 -4.12 54.96 -55.26
N SER A 286 -3.71 53.72 -55.52
CA SER A 286 -3.71 52.64 -54.55
C SER A 286 -3.08 53.14 -53.24
N TRP A 287 -3.90 53.32 -52.21
CA TRP A 287 -3.42 53.64 -50.87
C TRP A 287 -2.57 52.46 -50.41
N PHE A 288 -1.28 52.72 -50.24
CA PHE A 288 -0.24 51.76 -49.86
C PHE A 288 -0.72 50.81 -48.76
N SER A 289 -1.09 49.58 -49.16
CA SER A 289 -1.03 48.42 -48.29
C SER A 289 0.45 48.18 -48.04
N TYR A 290 1.00 48.81 -46.99
CA TYR A 290 2.36 48.52 -46.57
C TYR A 290 2.40 47.03 -46.20
N PRO A 291 3.28 46.24 -46.83
CA PRO A 291 3.45 44.86 -46.40
C PRO A 291 3.75 44.88 -44.90
N PRO A 292 3.10 44.01 -44.10
CA PRO A 292 3.37 43.94 -42.67
C PRO A 292 4.89 43.82 -42.47
N PRO A 293 5.47 44.54 -41.50
CA PRO A 293 6.90 44.52 -41.26
C PRO A 293 7.36 43.06 -41.13
N PRO A 294 8.51 42.69 -41.73
CA PRO A 294 9.00 41.33 -41.68
C PRO A 294 9.15 40.90 -40.22
N LYS A 295 8.49 39.79 -39.85
CA LYS A 295 8.61 39.22 -38.51
C LYS A 295 10.04 38.73 -38.31
N LYS A 296 10.61 38.97 -37.13
CA LYS A 296 11.95 38.48 -36.80
C LYS A 296 11.85 36.97 -36.60
N GLN A 297 12.58 36.21 -37.42
CA GLN A 297 12.61 34.76 -37.29
C GLN A 297 13.55 34.35 -36.16
N VAL A 298 13.11 33.39 -35.35
CA VAL A 298 13.79 32.89 -34.16
C VAL A 298 13.80 31.36 -34.27
N THR A 299 14.97 30.74 -34.22
CA THR A 299 15.11 29.28 -34.38
C THR A 299 15.55 28.63 -33.08
N THR A 300 14.84 27.58 -32.66
CA THR A 300 15.21 26.74 -31.51
C THR A 300 15.20 25.27 -31.90
N GLN A 301 15.94 24.45 -31.17
CA GLN A 301 15.95 23.01 -31.33
C GLN A 301 15.20 22.34 -30.18
N VAL A 302 14.50 21.25 -30.47
CA VAL A 302 13.85 20.40 -29.46
C VAL A 302 14.39 18.99 -29.60
N TYR A 303 14.97 18.47 -28.52
CA TYR A 303 15.47 17.10 -28.44
C TYR A 303 14.59 16.29 -27.49
N CYS A 304 14.11 15.14 -27.98
CA CYS A 304 13.32 14.20 -27.19
C CYS A 304 13.97 12.81 -27.24
N PRO A 305 14.59 12.34 -26.15
CA PRO A 305 15.36 11.09 -26.13
C PRO A 305 14.49 9.84 -26.32
N ARG A 306 13.20 9.91 -25.94
CA ARG A 306 12.25 8.81 -26.11
C ARG A 306 11.23 9.17 -27.18
N LYS A 307 11.15 8.35 -28.22
CA LYS A 307 10.07 8.43 -29.22
C LYS A 307 8.89 7.62 -28.70
N SER A 308 7.87 8.31 -28.21
CA SER A 308 6.57 7.71 -27.90
C SER A 308 5.47 8.64 -28.39
N ASP A 309 4.28 8.10 -28.64
CA ASP A 309 3.13 8.90 -29.09
C ASP A 309 2.79 10.01 -28.11
N LEU A 310 2.97 9.74 -26.82
CA LEU A 310 2.87 10.72 -25.74
C LEU A 310 3.78 11.92 -25.98
N MET A 311 5.06 11.67 -26.27
CA MET A 311 6.04 12.73 -26.48
C MET A 311 5.77 13.49 -27.77
N THR A 312 5.34 12.82 -28.84
CA THR A 312 4.94 13.46 -30.08
C THR A 312 3.78 14.44 -29.86
N ASN A 313 2.78 14.04 -29.07
CA ASN A 313 1.65 14.89 -28.72
C ASN A 313 2.09 16.09 -27.88
N VAL A 314 2.91 15.87 -26.84
CA VAL A 314 3.45 16.96 -26.00
C VAL A 314 4.26 17.95 -26.82
N VAL A 315 5.15 17.46 -27.69
CA VAL A 315 5.99 18.28 -28.55
C VAL A 315 5.14 19.12 -29.50
N SER A 316 4.13 18.52 -30.13
CA SER A 316 3.21 19.22 -31.03
C SER A 316 2.42 20.31 -30.30
N GLU A 317 1.84 19.98 -29.15
CA GLU A 317 1.08 20.92 -28.32
C GLU A 317 1.96 22.08 -27.83
N LEU A 318 3.13 21.78 -27.26
CA LEU A 318 4.11 22.78 -26.84
C LEU A 318 4.54 23.68 -28.00
N SER A 319 4.80 23.10 -29.17
CA SER A 319 5.22 23.85 -30.36
C SER A 319 4.14 24.84 -30.80
N ASN A 320 2.89 24.39 -30.87
CA ASN A 320 1.75 25.24 -31.23
C ASN A 320 1.56 26.36 -30.20
N THR A 321 1.61 26.05 -28.90
CA THR A 321 1.45 27.04 -27.84
C THR A 321 2.57 28.09 -27.85
N LEU A 322 3.82 27.68 -27.99
CA LEU A 322 4.96 28.60 -28.08
C LEU A 322 4.89 29.47 -29.34
N GLN A 323 4.53 28.90 -30.49
CA GLN A 323 4.37 29.66 -31.75
C GLN A 323 3.27 30.72 -31.62
N LEU A 324 2.13 30.37 -31.01
CA LEU A 324 1.03 31.31 -30.76
C LEU A 324 1.48 32.44 -29.82
N GLN A 325 2.18 32.11 -28.73
CA GLN A 325 2.72 33.11 -27.80
C GLN A 325 3.72 34.04 -28.49
N MET A 326 4.70 33.48 -29.21
CA MET A 326 5.74 34.26 -29.91
C MET A 326 5.17 35.14 -31.03
N SER A 327 4.13 34.66 -31.72
CA SER A 327 3.44 35.41 -32.77
C SER A 327 2.82 36.71 -32.25
N SER A 328 2.36 36.73 -30.99
CA SER A 328 1.84 37.94 -30.35
C SER A 328 2.89 39.04 -30.15
N TYR A 329 4.18 38.68 -30.21
CA TYR A 329 5.33 39.59 -30.11
C TYR A 329 6.01 39.86 -31.46
N HIS A 330 5.37 39.54 -32.59
CA HIS A 330 5.94 39.67 -33.94
C HIS A 330 7.21 38.84 -34.19
N LEU A 331 7.38 37.74 -33.43
CA LEU A 331 8.45 36.76 -33.66
C LEU A 331 7.89 35.55 -34.41
N ASP A 332 8.64 35.07 -35.40
CA ASP A 332 8.33 33.85 -36.14
C ASP A 332 9.20 32.71 -35.59
N LEU A 333 8.62 31.82 -34.78
CA LEU A 333 9.35 30.75 -34.12
C LEU A 333 9.45 29.50 -35.02
N VAL A 334 10.67 29.13 -35.40
CA VAL A 334 10.99 27.89 -36.12
C VAL A 334 11.55 26.88 -35.13
N ILE A 335 10.85 25.76 -34.94
CA ILE A 335 11.27 24.67 -34.07
C ILE A 335 11.85 23.54 -34.93
N GLN A 336 13.11 23.20 -34.69
CA GLN A 336 13.79 22.07 -35.34
C GLN A 336 13.80 20.87 -34.40
N MET A 337 13.19 19.76 -34.83
CA MET A 337 13.25 18.51 -34.07
C MET A 337 14.60 17.83 -34.28
N CYS A 338 15.23 17.41 -33.19
CA CYS A 338 16.47 16.64 -33.20
C CYS A 338 16.18 15.20 -32.79
N ASP A 339 16.49 14.23 -33.66
CA ASP A 339 16.31 12.80 -33.38
C ASP A 339 17.42 12.21 -32.52
N THR A 340 18.62 12.77 -32.61
CA THR A 340 19.81 12.28 -31.92
C THR A 340 20.58 13.44 -31.30
N PRO A 341 21.32 13.22 -30.20
CA PRO A 341 22.06 14.29 -29.54
C PRO A 341 23.23 14.81 -30.39
N PHE A 342 23.71 14.02 -31.36
CA PHE A 342 24.78 14.42 -32.28
C PHE A 342 24.35 15.45 -33.32
N ASN A 343 23.04 15.54 -33.61
CA ASN A 343 22.47 16.50 -34.57
C ASN A 343 22.17 17.87 -33.94
N ILE A 344 22.45 18.02 -32.64
CA ILE A 344 22.21 19.26 -31.91
C ILE A 344 23.25 20.32 -32.35
N ASN A 345 22.76 21.43 -32.89
CA ASN A 345 23.56 22.58 -33.24
C ASN A 345 23.81 23.44 -31.99
N ARG A 346 25.07 23.47 -31.54
CA ARG A 346 25.50 24.18 -30.34
C ARG A 346 25.32 25.70 -30.40
N SER A 347 25.14 26.26 -31.59
CA SER A 347 24.91 27.71 -31.78
C SER A 347 23.45 28.12 -31.60
N LEU A 348 22.53 27.17 -31.45
CA LEU A 348 21.10 27.43 -31.27
C LEU A 348 20.67 27.04 -29.86
N PRO A 349 19.63 27.67 -29.31
CA PRO A 349 19.01 27.20 -28.07
C PRO A 349 18.40 25.81 -28.27
N VAL A 350 18.57 24.96 -27.27
CA VAL A 350 18.12 23.57 -27.28
C VAL A 350 17.23 23.32 -26.08
N ILE A 351 16.02 22.81 -26.33
CA ILE A 351 15.09 22.37 -25.30
C ILE A 351 15.11 20.85 -25.28
N VAL A 352 15.61 20.28 -24.18
CA VAL A 352 15.63 18.84 -23.94
C VAL A 352 14.39 18.46 -23.15
N ILE A 353 13.52 17.64 -23.71
CA ILE A 353 12.31 17.22 -23.02
C ILE A 353 12.55 15.94 -22.22
N CYS A 354 12.26 15.99 -20.93
CA CYS A 354 12.42 14.89 -19.99
C CYS A 354 11.08 14.55 -19.34
N LEU A 355 10.61 13.31 -19.50
CA LEU A 355 9.44 12.80 -18.78
C LEU A 355 9.87 12.30 -17.39
N ASN A 356 9.31 12.89 -16.33
CA ASN A 356 9.55 12.46 -14.95
C ASN A 356 8.70 11.22 -14.64
N ALA A 357 9.24 10.04 -14.92
CA ALA A 357 8.53 8.76 -14.80
C ALA A 357 8.96 7.97 -13.55
N SER A 358 10.17 8.21 -13.04
CA SER A 358 10.75 7.43 -11.94
C SER A 358 11.35 8.33 -10.87
N ARG A 359 12.60 8.75 -11.06
CA ARG A 359 13.38 9.59 -10.17
C ARG A 359 13.95 10.74 -11.00
N LEU A 360 13.57 11.95 -10.62
CA LEU A 360 13.90 13.19 -11.31
C LEU A 360 15.36 13.27 -11.79
N GLY A 361 16.33 13.05 -10.90
CA GLY A 361 17.76 13.10 -11.25
C GLY A 361 18.18 12.05 -12.27
N THR A 362 17.69 10.81 -12.13
CA THR A 362 17.99 9.71 -13.07
C THR A 362 17.36 9.97 -14.44
N ASP A 363 16.10 10.40 -14.47
CA ASP A 363 15.40 10.68 -15.72
C ASP A 363 16.06 11.85 -16.47
N VAL A 364 16.43 12.92 -15.77
CA VAL A 364 17.12 14.08 -16.37
C VAL A 364 18.53 13.71 -16.82
N SER A 365 19.30 12.93 -16.04
CA SER A 365 20.63 12.46 -16.44
C SER A 365 20.57 11.62 -17.72
N ASN A 366 19.55 10.77 -17.84
CA ASN A 366 19.34 9.96 -19.04
C ASN A 366 18.92 10.83 -20.23
N ALA A 367 18.07 11.83 -20.02
CA ALA A 367 17.62 12.74 -21.08
C ALA A 367 18.75 13.62 -21.63
N LEU A 368 19.72 13.98 -20.79
CA LEU A 368 20.89 14.75 -21.16
C LEU A 368 22.05 13.90 -21.72
N GLN A 369 21.90 12.58 -21.77
CA GLN A 369 22.99 11.70 -22.19
C GLN A 369 23.44 12.01 -23.63
N GLY A 370 24.68 12.48 -23.78
CA GLY A 370 25.26 12.86 -25.07
C GLY A 370 24.88 14.27 -25.55
N VAL A 371 23.98 14.98 -24.86
CA VAL A 371 23.64 16.37 -25.16
C VAL A 371 24.76 17.28 -24.65
N PRO A 372 25.28 18.22 -25.48
CA PRO A 372 26.28 19.18 -25.01
C PRO A 372 25.67 20.10 -23.95
N THR A 373 26.17 20.06 -22.72
CA THR A 373 25.71 20.95 -21.64
C THR A 373 26.29 22.35 -21.81
N GLY A 374 25.50 23.37 -21.50
CA GLY A 374 25.89 24.77 -21.64
C GLY A 374 24.69 25.71 -21.43
N PRO A 375 24.95 27.04 -21.39
CA PRO A 375 23.91 28.03 -21.13
C PRO A 375 22.81 28.02 -22.21
N ASN A 376 23.11 27.55 -23.42
CA ASN A 376 22.15 27.40 -24.51
C ASN A 376 21.26 26.16 -24.39
N VAL A 377 21.30 25.42 -23.28
CA VAL A 377 20.46 24.23 -23.05
C VAL A 377 19.45 24.50 -21.96
N ALA A 378 18.18 24.25 -22.25
CA ALA A 378 17.10 24.19 -21.29
C ALA A 378 16.61 22.74 -21.14
N VAL A 379 16.37 22.30 -19.91
CA VAL A 379 15.73 21.01 -19.62
C VAL A 379 14.28 21.26 -19.23
N LEU A 380 13.37 20.69 -20.01
CA LEU A 380 11.94 20.77 -19.78
C LEU A 380 11.45 19.46 -19.16
N ILE A 381 11.05 19.52 -17.90
CA ILE A 381 10.64 18.37 -17.09
C ILE A 381 9.12 18.29 -17.10
N LEU A 382 8.60 17.21 -17.68
CA LEU A 382 7.17 16.92 -17.73
C LEU A 382 6.77 16.04 -16.55
N HIS A 383 5.92 16.58 -15.68
CA HIS A 383 5.30 15.87 -14.57
C HIS A 383 3.95 15.30 -15.02
N HIS A 384 3.84 13.97 -15.06
CA HIS A 384 2.58 13.28 -15.31
C HIS A 384 1.72 13.24 -14.03
N LYS A 385 1.14 14.38 -13.66
CA LYS A 385 0.40 14.54 -12.39
C LYS A 385 -0.77 15.51 -12.54
N ASP A 386 -1.81 15.28 -11.73
CA ASP A 386 -2.92 16.23 -11.56
C ASP A 386 -2.52 17.49 -10.79
N LEU A 387 -3.32 18.55 -10.93
CA LEU A 387 -3.08 19.88 -10.33
C LEU A 387 -2.79 19.82 -8.82
N HIS A 388 -3.50 18.95 -8.09
CA HIS A 388 -3.35 18.82 -6.64
C HIS A 388 -2.10 18.01 -6.22
N ALA A 389 -1.47 17.31 -7.16
CA ALA A 389 -0.30 16.45 -6.93
C ALA A 389 0.99 17.05 -7.52
N LEU A 390 0.94 18.29 -8.05
CA LEU A 390 2.11 18.97 -8.58
C LEU A 390 3.19 19.13 -7.49
N PRO A 391 4.47 19.02 -7.86
CA PRO A 391 5.56 19.19 -6.91
C PRO A 391 5.50 20.57 -6.26
N THR A 392 5.67 20.60 -4.93
CA THR A 392 5.69 21.83 -4.13
C THR A 392 7.00 22.59 -4.26
N GLN A 393 8.06 21.91 -4.68
CA GLN A 393 9.38 22.48 -4.95
C GLN A 393 9.70 22.36 -6.44
N SER A 394 10.34 23.38 -6.98
CA SER A 394 10.82 23.40 -8.36
C SER A 394 12.03 22.47 -8.54
N SER A 395 12.16 21.89 -9.72
CA SER A 395 13.18 20.88 -10.02
C SER A 395 14.61 21.43 -9.98
N ASP A 396 14.80 22.72 -10.25
CA ASP A 396 16.08 23.42 -10.12
C ASP A 396 16.67 23.35 -8.69
N ARG A 397 15.82 23.33 -7.66
CA ARG A 397 16.23 23.20 -6.26
C ARG A 397 16.64 21.78 -5.89
N VAL A 398 16.10 20.79 -6.60
CA VAL A 398 16.37 19.37 -6.36
C VAL A 398 17.62 18.93 -7.13
N LEU A 399 17.80 19.43 -8.36
CA LEU A 399 18.89 19.10 -9.27
C LEU A 399 20.15 19.94 -8.99
N THR A 400 20.81 19.64 -7.88
CA THR A 400 21.99 20.40 -7.38
C THR A 400 23.36 19.88 -7.84
N GLY A 401 23.38 18.77 -8.57
CA GLY A 401 24.60 18.15 -9.13
C GLY A 401 25.40 19.11 -10.03
N SER A 402 26.73 18.93 -10.07
CA SER A 402 27.65 19.76 -10.88
C SER A 402 27.34 19.70 -12.38
N GLU A 403 26.78 18.60 -12.84
CA GLU A 403 26.32 18.34 -14.20
C GLU A 403 25.15 19.25 -14.62
N TYR A 404 24.38 19.77 -13.66
CA TYR A 404 23.23 20.65 -13.93
C TYR A 404 23.59 22.14 -13.82
N LYS A 405 24.72 22.50 -13.20
CA LYS A 405 25.14 23.90 -12.98
C LYS A 405 25.36 24.69 -14.26
N ASN A 406 25.70 24.01 -15.35
CA ASN A 406 26.00 24.64 -16.63
C ASN A 406 24.78 24.72 -17.55
N ILE A 407 23.61 24.24 -17.13
CA ILE A 407 22.36 24.28 -17.91
C ILE A 407 21.75 25.68 -17.75
N GLY A 408 21.30 26.28 -18.86
CA GLY A 408 20.75 27.63 -18.85
C GLY A 408 19.40 27.76 -18.15
N ALA A 409 18.55 26.73 -18.24
CA ALA A 409 17.26 26.70 -17.55
C ALA A 409 16.80 25.27 -17.22
N ILE A 410 16.16 25.10 -16.07
CA ILE A 410 15.43 23.89 -15.69
C ILE A 410 13.98 24.30 -15.48
N ILE A 411 13.08 23.73 -16.27
CA ILE A 411 11.71 24.22 -16.44
C ILE A 411 10.74 23.08 -16.15
N ASP A 412 9.83 23.28 -15.20
CA ASP A 412 8.81 22.31 -14.83
C ASP A 412 7.51 22.56 -15.59
N MET A 413 6.93 21.51 -16.19
CA MET A 413 5.59 21.53 -16.77
C MET A 413 4.78 20.34 -16.31
N ALA A 414 3.47 20.53 -16.27
CA ALA A 414 2.49 19.52 -15.94
C ALA A 414 1.78 19.02 -17.20
N TYR A 415 1.58 17.71 -17.28
CA TYR A 415 0.91 17.06 -18.39
C TYR A 415 0.08 15.88 -17.90
N LEU A 416 -1.02 15.57 -18.59
CA LEU A 416 -1.82 14.38 -18.35
C LEU A 416 -2.21 13.73 -19.67
N THR A 417 -2.11 12.40 -19.77
CA THR A 417 -2.38 11.67 -21.01
C THR A 417 -3.79 11.94 -21.57
N ASN A 418 -4.77 12.12 -20.71
CA ASN A 418 -6.17 12.35 -21.08
C ASN A 418 -6.54 13.83 -21.28
N LYS A 419 -5.70 14.78 -20.83
CA LYS A 419 -6.00 16.23 -20.90
C LYS A 419 -5.00 17.03 -21.71
N GLY A 420 -3.85 16.46 -22.05
CA GLY A 420 -2.75 17.21 -22.67
C GLY A 420 -2.04 18.13 -21.66
N MET A 421 -1.47 19.21 -22.18
CA MET A 421 -1.01 20.34 -21.39
C MET A 421 -2.21 21.17 -20.93
N TYR A 422 -2.47 21.17 -19.63
CA TYR A 422 -3.61 21.91 -19.07
C TYR A 422 -3.20 23.26 -18.48
N THR A 423 -4.15 24.17 -18.36
CA THR A 423 -3.93 25.50 -17.78
C THR A 423 -3.63 25.40 -16.27
N CYS A 424 -2.42 25.77 -15.87
CA CYS A 424 -2.01 25.87 -14.48
C CYS A 424 -0.83 26.85 -14.33
N ASP A 425 -0.59 27.35 -13.11
CA ASP A 425 0.48 28.31 -12.82
C ASP A 425 1.89 27.78 -13.15
N MET A 426 2.08 26.47 -13.11
CA MET A 426 3.34 25.82 -13.50
C MET A 426 3.57 25.95 -15.01
N ASN A 427 2.57 25.59 -15.82
CA ASN A 427 2.66 25.67 -17.28
C ASN A 427 2.75 27.11 -17.80
N ASN A 428 2.03 28.04 -17.18
CA ASN A 428 2.11 29.46 -17.55
C ASN A 428 3.53 30.01 -17.32
N ARG A 429 4.12 29.75 -16.14
CA ARG A 429 5.50 30.15 -15.83
C ARG A 429 6.52 29.45 -16.73
N ALA A 430 6.28 28.18 -17.06
CA ALA A 430 7.16 27.43 -17.95
C ALA A 430 7.20 28.02 -19.36
N LEU A 431 6.04 28.40 -19.92
CA LEU A 431 5.95 29.04 -21.23
C LEU A 431 6.63 30.40 -21.24
N GLU A 432 6.46 31.19 -20.18
CA GLU A 432 7.18 32.47 -20.01
C GLU A 432 8.69 32.25 -19.95
N THR A 433 9.15 31.28 -19.15
CA THR A 433 10.58 30.97 -19.00
C THR A 433 11.18 30.44 -20.31
N LEU A 434 10.45 29.58 -21.04
CA LEU A 434 10.88 29.09 -22.36
C LEU A 434 10.99 30.22 -23.38
N LYS A 435 10.02 31.13 -23.40
CA LYS A 435 10.05 32.32 -24.27
C LYS A 435 11.29 33.17 -23.97
N ASP A 436 11.51 33.51 -22.70
CA ASP A 436 12.66 34.33 -22.28
C ASP A 436 13.99 33.63 -22.59
N PHE A 437 14.06 32.31 -22.35
CA PHE A 437 15.21 31.48 -22.69
C PHE A 437 15.53 31.51 -24.19
N ILE A 438 14.51 31.28 -25.05
CA ILE A 438 14.68 31.29 -26.51
C ILE A 438 15.14 32.67 -26.97
N GLN A 439 14.52 33.76 -26.49
CA GLN A 439 14.87 35.13 -26.89
C GLN A 439 16.29 35.51 -26.48
N THR A 440 16.72 35.13 -25.28
CA THR A 440 18.05 35.44 -24.76
C THR A 440 19.15 34.72 -25.54
N HIS A 441 18.89 33.51 -26.03
CA HIS A 441 19.91 32.66 -26.67
C HIS A 441 19.81 32.58 -28.19
N THR A 442 18.87 33.28 -28.82
CA THR A 442 18.80 33.44 -30.29
C THR A 442 19.38 34.76 -30.80
N HIS A 443 19.95 35.58 -29.91
CA HIS A 443 20.60 36.84 -30.25
C HIS A 443 22.06 36.81 -29.79
N PRO A 444 23.05 36.66 -30.70
CA PRO A 444 24.41 37.08 -30.41
C PRO A 444 24.53 38.61 -30.36
#